data_AF-A0A918Y3E8-F1
#
_entry.id   AF-A0A918Y3E8-F1
#
_cell.length_a   1.000
_cell.length_b   1.000
_cell.length_c   1.000
_cell.angle_alpha   90.00
_cell.angle_beta   90.00
_cell.angle_gamma   90.00
#
_symmetry.space_group_name_H-M   'P 1'
#
loop_
_entity.id
_entity.type
_entity.pdbx_description
1 polymer ?
#
loop_
_entity_poly.entity_id
_entity_poly.type
_entity_poly.pdbx_seq_one_letter_code
_entity_poly.pdbx_strand_id
1 'polypeptide(L)'
;MARINDVGGTVGFGAVDTADDPAPFHADWEARVVGLFNALRAEGLFNTNEFRDAIESMPPAEYLTTSYYERWFEAIRALLERKGVIEPGELDD
;
A
#
# COMPACT_ATOMS: atom_id res chain seq x y z
N MET A 1 4.63 6.90 -17.04
CA MET A 1 3.22 7.32 -17.18
C MET A 1 2.88 8.16 -15.97
N ALA A 2 2.11 9.23 -16.11
CA ALA A 2 1.63 9.98 -14.94
C ALA A 2 0.68 9.09 -14.13
N ARG A 3 0.91 8.99 -12.82
CA ARG A 3 0.10 8.22 -11.86
C ARG A 3 -0.19 9.14 -10.66
N ILE A 4 -1.28 8.86 -9.94
CA ILE A 4 -1.81 9.77 -8.91
C ILE A 4 -0.88 9.94 -7.69
N ASN A 5 0.06 9.00 -7.48
CA ASN A 5 1.05 9.10 -6.41
C ASN A 5 2.03 10.27 -6.60
N ASP A 6 2.26 10.71 -7.85
CA ASP A 6 3.12 11.84 -8.15
C ASP A 6 2.33 13.16 -8.03
N VAL A 7 2.18 13.61 -6.79
CA VAL A 7 1.43 14.84 -6.46
C VAL A 7 2.32 16.09 -6.46
N GLY A 8 3.58 15.99 -6.91
CA GLY A 8 4.53 17.10 -6.91
C GLY A 8 4.01 18.30 -7.70
N GLY A 9 3.76 19.42 -7.02
CA GLY A 9 3.22 20.64 -7.64
C GLY A 9 1.71 20.64 -7.88
N THR A 10 0.98 19.62 -7.42
CA THR A 10 -0.49 19.59 -7.50
C THR A 10 -1.11 20.53 -6.45
N VAL A 11 -2.16 21.26 -6.86
CA VAL A 11 -2.92 22.17 -5.99
C VAL A 11 -4.28 21.56 -5.64
N GLY A 12 -4.90 22.01 -4.54
CA GLY A 12 -6.27 21.64 -4.17
C GLY A 12 -6.44 20.64 -3.02
N PHE A 13 -5.35 20.14 -2.42
CA PHE A 13 -5.41 19.23 -1.27
C PHE A 13 -5.77 19.89 0.08
N GLY A 14 -5.77 21.22 0.15
CA GLY A 14 -5.98 21.96 1.39
C GLY A 14 -4.70 22.09 2.24
N ALA A 15 -4.87 22.52 3.49
CA ALA A 15 -3.77 22.63 4.44
C ALA A 15 -3.42 21.25 5.01
N VAL A 16 -2.15 21.05 5.39
CA VAL A 16 -1.73 19.85 6.11
C VAL A 16 -2.32 19.87 7.51
N ASP A 17 -3.06 18.84 7.88
CA ASP A 17 -3.49 18.65 9.27
C ASP A 17 -2.30 18.13 10.10
N THR A 18 -1.97 18.84 11.17
CA THR A 18 -0.88 18.50 12.10
C THR A 18 -1.41 18.25 13.51
N ALA A 19 -2.72 18.17 13.71
CA ALA A 19 -3.35 17.95 15.00
C ALA A 19 -3.47 16.46 15.36
N ASP A 20 -3.30 15.57 14.38
CA ASP A 20 -3.40 14.12 14.56
C ASP A 20 -2.29 13.52 15.45
N ASP A 21 -2.59 12.38 16.05
CA ASP A 21 -1.65 11.60 16.85
C ASP A 21 -0.43 11.18 16.00
N PRO A 22 0.80 11.57 16.38
CA PRO A 22 2.01 11.24 15.63
C PRO A 22 2.43 9.77 15.76
N ALA A 23 1.68 8.94 16.49
CA ALA A 23 1.91 7.51 16.53
C ALA A 23 1.97 6.93 15.10
N PRO A 24 2.95 6.06 14.81
CA PRO A 24 3.07 5.46 13.48
C PRO A 24 1.95 4.47 13.17
N PHE A 25 1.26 3.96 14.20
CA PHE A 25 0.17 3.00 14.07
C PHE A 25 -0.98 3.42 14.98
N HIS A 26 -2.19 3.40 14.44
CA HIS A 26 -3.47 3.69 15.09
C HIS A 26 -4.32 2.42 15.24
N ALA A 27 -3.88 1.28 14.67
CA ALA A 27 -4.46 -0.04 14.90
C ALA A 27 -3.42 -1.17 14.84
N ASP A 28 -3.66 -2.25 15.60
CA ASP A 28 -2.75 -3.41 15.70
C ASP A 28 -2.40 -4.05 14.34
N TRP A 29 -3.33 -4.03 13.39
CA TRP A 29 -3.16 -4.66 12.09
C TRP A 29 -2.13 -3.93 11.22
N GLU A 30 -1.94 -2.62 11.41
CA GLU A 30 -1.02 -1.82 10.61
C GLU A 30 0.43 -2.25 10.84
N ALA A 31 0.79 -2.50 12.10
CA ALA A 31 2.09 -3.07 12.45
C ALA A 31 2.28 -4.48 11.89
N ARG A 32 1.20 -5.28 11.78
CA ARG A 32 1.24 -6.61 11.17
C ARG A 32 1.49 -6.53 9.66
N VAL A 33 0.92 -5.54 8.96
CA VAL A 33 1.18 -5.31 7.52
C VAL A 33 2.66 -5.00 7.28
N VAL A 34 3.29 -4.19 8.13
CA VAL A 34 4.75 -3.96 8.08
C VAL A 34 5.53 -5.26 8.31
N GLY A 35 5.08 -6.09 9.25
CA GLY A 35 5.63 -7.44 9.47
C GLY A 35 5.56 -8.32 8.22
N LEU A 36 4.41 -8.36 7.55
CA LEU A 36 4.20 -9.09 6.29
C LEU A 36 5.14 -8.58 5.19
N PHE A 37 5.21 -7.27 4.98
CA PHE A 37 6.12 -6.68 3.99
C PHE A 37 7.57 -7.14 4.22
N ASN A 38 8.05 -7.09 5.47
CA ASN A 38 9.41 -7.48 5.80
C ASN A 38 9.66 -8.99 5.60
N ALA A 39 8.73 -9.84 6.04
CA ALA A 39 8.85 -11.29 5.93
C ALA A 39 8.86 -11.73 4.46
N LEU A 40 7.88 -11.29 3.67
CA LEU A 40 7.75 -11.67 2.26
C LEU A 40 8.92 -11.15 1.40
N ARG A 41 9.45 -9.96 1.74
CA ARG A 41 10.66 -9.43 1.10
C ARG A 41 11.91 -10.23 1.48
N ALA A 42 12.03 -10.67 2.72
CA ALA A 42 13.14 -11.51 3.17
C ALA A 42 13.14 -12.88 2.48
N GLU A 43 11.97 -13.44 2.22
CA GLU A 43 11.77 -14.65 1.40
C GLU A 43 11.99 -14.41 -0.10
N GLY A 44 12.24 -13.17 -0.52
CA GLY A 44 12.52 -12.84 -1.92
C GLY A 44 11.30 -12.89 -2.85
N LEU A 45 10.08 -12.92 -2.30
CA LEU A 45 8.86 -12.97 -3.12
C LEU A 45 8.70 -11.70 -3.97
N PHE A 46 9.05 -10.54 -3.43
CA PHE A 46 9.12 -9.29 -4.17
C PHE A 46 10.20 -8.37 -3.59
N ASN A 47 10.66 -7.43 -4.42
CA ASN A 47 11.53 -6.34 -3.98
C ASN A 47 10.74 -5.02 -3.78
N THR A 48 11.42 -4.00 -3.26
CA THR A 48 10.79 -2.70 -2.96
C THR A 48 10.29 -1.96 -4.22
N ASN A 49 10.89 -2.19 -5.39
CA ASN A 49 10.44 -1.55 -6.63
C ASN A 49 9.13 -2.17 -7.11
N GLU A 50 9.01 -3.51 -7.07
CA GLU A 50 7.75 -4.20 -7.38
C GLU A 50 6.63 -3.77 -6.42
N PHE A 51 6.96 -3.63 -5.13
CA PHE A 51 6.02 -3.14 -4.12
C PHE A 51 5.54 -1.71 -4.39
N ARG A 52 6.45 -0.79 -4.73
CA ARG A 52 6.07 0.58 -5.12
C ARG A 52 5.19 0.57 -6.35
N ASP A 53 5.58 -0.15 -7.40
CA ASP A 53 4.79 -0.21 -8.63
C ASP A 53 3.39 -0.78 -8.40
N ALA A 54 3.24 -1.76 -7.50
CA ALA A 54 1.94 -2.30 -7.12
C ALA A 54 1.03 -1.24 -6.46
N ILE A 55 1.55 -0.46 -5.50
CA ILE A 55 0.82 0.66 -4.89
C ILE A 55 0.46 1.72 -5.94
N GLU A 56 1.42 2.11 -6.77
CA GLU A 56 1.25 3.16 -7.78
C GLU A 56 0.26 2.77 -8.88
N SER A 57 0.05 1.47 -9.10
CA SER A 57 -0.88 0.93 -10.08
C SER A 57 -2.32 0.83 -9.58
N MET A 58 -2.60 1.19 -8.32
CA MET A 58 -3.97 1.24 -7.79
C MET A 58 -4.84 2.22 -8.59
N PRO A 59 -6.16 1.95 -8.73
CA PRO A 59 -7.10 2.91 -9.29
C PRO A 59 -6.99 4.27 -8.58
N PRO A 60 -6.96 5.41 -9.30
CA PRO A 60 -6.66 6.70 -8.68
C PRO A 60 -7.59 7.12 -7.54
N ALA A 61 -8.88 6.77 -7.64
CA ALA A 61 -9.84 7.05 -6.59
C ALA A 61 -9.51 6.26 -5.32
N GLU A 62 -9.24 4.95 -5.45
CA GLU A 62 -8.86 4.08 -4.35
C GLU A 62 -7.55 4.54 -3.71
N TYR A 63 -6.51 4.84 -4.49
CA TYR A 63 -5.24 5.35 -3.95
C TYR A 63 -5.41 6.57 -3.03
N LEU A 64 -6.35 7.47 -3.35
CA LEU A 64 -6.61 8.70 -2.59
C LEU A 64 -7.47 8.46 -1.35
N THR A 65 -8.33 7.45 -1.36
CA THR A 65 -9.28 7.17 -0.25
C THR A 65 -8.81 6.05 0.69
N THR A 66 -7.92 5.18 0.22
CA THR A 66 -7.38 4.06 0.98
C THR A 66 -6.31 4.53 1.97
N SER A 67 -6.39 4.04 3.20
CA SER A 67 -5.44 4.42 4.26
C SER A 67 -4.00 3.97 3.94
N TYR A 68 -3.00 4.51 4.64
CA TYR A 68 -1.58 4.27 4.30
C TYR A 68 -1.21 2.79 4.35
N TYR A 69 -1.51 2.09 5.44
CA TYR A 69 -1.18 0.67 5.60
C TYR A 69 -2.14 -0.26 4.85
N GLU A 70 -3.34 0.19 4.51
CA GLU A 70 -4.24 -0.56 3.64
C GLU A 70 -3.72 -0.58 2.19
N ARG A 71 -3.16 0.53 1.67
CA ARG A 71 -2.45 0.53 0.38
C ARG A 71 -1.29 -0.47 0.36
N TRP A 72 -0.58 -0.61 1.48
CA TRP A 72 0.48 -1.61 1.61
C TRP A 72 -0.08 -3.04 1.54
N PHE A 73 -1.18 -3.29 2.24
CA PHE A 73 -1.83 -4.60 2.24
C PHE A 73 -2.35 -4.97 0.85
N GLU A 74 -3.03 -4.06 0.16
CA GLU A 74 -3.50 -4.27 -1.22
C GLU A 74 -2.34 -4.57 -2.19
N ALA A 75 -1.22 -3.85 -2.06
CA ALA A 75 -0.04 -4.12 -2.87
C ALA A 75 0.59 -5.48 -2.58
N ILE A 76 0.64 -5.91 -1.31
CA ILE A 76 1.11 -7.26 -0.94
C ILE A 76 0.20 -8.31 -1.58
N ARG A 77 -1.12 -8.19 -1.39
CA ARG A 77 -2.12 -9.11 -1.96
C ARG A 77 -1.93 -9.23 -3.47
N ALA A 78 -1.93 -8.10 -4.18
CA ALA A 78 -1.79 -8.07 -5.62
C ALA A 78 -0.48 -8.72 -6.11
N LEU A 79 0.63 -8.56 -5.37
CA LEU A 79 1.90 -9.20 -5.71
C LEU A 79 1.88 -10.71 -5.48
N LEU A 80 1.26 -11.18 -4.40
CA LEU A 80 1.13 -12.61 -4.12
C LEU A 80 0.26 -13.32 -5.16
N GLU A 81 -0.87 -12.70 -5.55
CA GLU A 81 -1.73 -13.21 -6.62
C GLU A 81 -0.99 -13.23 -7.98
N ARG A 82 -0.34 -12.12 -8.36
CA ARG A 82 0.41 -12.03 -9.64
C ARG A 82 1.53 -13.07 -9.75
N LYS A 83 2.10 -13.49 -8.62
CA LYS A 83 3.19 -14.46 -8.54
C LYS A 83 2.70 -15.89 -8.30
N GLY A 84 1.38 -16.10 -8.19
CA GLY A 84 0.78 -17.42 -7.95
C GLY A 84 1.14 -18.01 -6.60
N VAL A 85 1.44 -17.18 -5.60
CA VAL A 85 1.66 -17.63 -4.21
C VAL A 85 0.32 -17.92 -3.54
N ILE A 86 -0.71 -17.16 -3.92
CA ILE A 86 -2.12 -17.35 -3.53
C ILE A 86 -2.97 -17.34 -4.80
N GLU A 87 -4.13 -17.99 -4.74
CA GLU A 87 -5.11 -17.96 -5.84
C GLU A 87 -5.83 -16.59 -5.91
N PRO A 88 -6.26 -16.15 -7.11
CA PRO A 88 -7.04 -14.93 -7.25
C PRO A 88 -8.30 -14.98 -6.39
N GLY A 89 -8.46 -13.99 -5.51
CA GLY A 89 -9.63 -13.89 -4.63
C GLY A 89 -9.63 -14.86 -3.44
N GLU A 90 -8.52 -15.55 -3.16
CA GLU A 90 -8.38 -16.41 -1.97
C GLU A 90 -8.60 -15.64 -0.65
N LEU A 91 -8.46 -14.31 -0.67
CA LEU A 91 -8.60 -13.44 0.50
C LEU A 91 -9.92 -12.64 0.53
N ASP A 92 -10.85 -12.87 -0.41
CA ASP A 92 -12.10 -12.08 -0.57
C ASP A 92 -13.31 -12.61 0.24
N ASP A 93 -13.09 -13.53 1.20
CA ASP A 93 -14.14 -14.15 2.02
C ASP A 93 -14.86 -13.19 2.98
#